data_AF-A0A7M5WWG1-F1
#
_entry.id   AF-A0A7M5WWG1-F1
#
_cell.length_a   1.000
_cell.length_b   1.000
_cell.length_c   1.000
_cell.angle_alpha   90.00
_cell.angle_beta   90.00
_cell.angle_gamma   90.00
#
_symmetry.space_group_name_H-M   'P 1'
#
loop_
_entity.id
_entity.type
_entity.pdbx_description
1 polymer ?
#
loop_
_entity_poly.entity_id
_entity_poly.type
_entity_poly.pdbx_seq_one_letter_code
_entity_poly.pdbx_strand_id
1 'polypeptide(L)'
;MASKYIIKHRNLLKLIRPSRICLASQNRLIHTSQCTYNEDTPTPESSTPVQNKQFALSFDEYQTLKKSLRNKQRVAGVPFAFAAITGSSMTMAYMYPDMFDATPESVQLVMGLDPVMFTGLTGCVSGLAGYVLGVNLFKFFWGVLNKESAQNLHARDTDFLNRLEKYRFQEDSKFEDDYYGESIKTLSDYRQWVRTHQQKKTTSEKFKKQADEKLA
;
A
#
# COMPACT_ATOMS: atom_id res chain seq x y z
N MET A 1 5.13 35.09 44.28
CA MET A 1 3.89 35.00 43.49
C MET A 1 4.22 34.85 42.00
N ALA A 2 4.58 33.66 41.53
CA ALA A 2 4.80 33.41 40.09
C ALA A 2 4.73 31.90 39.74
N SER A 3 3.85 31.17 40.42
CA SER A 3 3.64 29.74 40.18
C SER A 3 2.14 29.51 40.14
N LYS A 4 1.53 29.76 38.97
CA LYS A 4 0.10 29.46 38.68
C LYS A 4 -0.39 29.77 37.25
N TYR A 5 0.46 29.84 36.24
CA TYR A 5 0.03 29.90 34.83
C TYR A 5 1.15 29.23 34.03
N ILE A 6 1.07 27.95 33.67
CA ILE A 6 0.62 27.48 32.36
C ILE A 6 0.30 25.98 32.52
N ILE A 7 -0.83 25.67 33.15
CA ILE A 7 -1.46 24.34 33.12
C ILE A 7 -2.88 24.58 32.62
N LYS A 8 -3.02 24.93 31.33
CA LYS A 8 -4.35 25.11 30.73
C LYS A 8 -4.38 24.97 29.20
N HIS A 9 -3.65 24.04 28.60
CA HIS A 9 -3.87 23.68 27.18
C HIS A 9 -3.62 22.19 26.89
N ARG A 10 -4.11 21.31 27.77
CA ARG A 10 -4.22 19.86 27.55
C ARG A 10 -5.69 19.47 27.70
N ASN A 11 -6.54 19.66 26.69
CA ASN A 11 -7.87 19.00 26.59
C ASN A 11 -8.71 19.39 25.36
N LEU A 12 -8.15 19.49 24.14
CA LEU A 12 -8.99 19.84 22.97
C LEU A 12 -8.66 19.13 21.65
N LEU A 13 -8.24 17.86 21.66
CA LEU A 13 -8.19 17.06 20.41
C LEU A 13 -8.50 15.56 20.66
N LYS A 14 -9.68 15.27 21.24
CA LYS A 14 -10.25 13.91 21.28
C LYS A 14 -11.62 13.88 20.60
N LEU A 15 -11.69 14.15 19.31
CA LEU A 15 -12.93 13.98 18.53
C LEU A 15 -12.58 13.73 17.06
N ILE A 16 -12.18 12.51 16.72
CA ILE A 16 -12.48 11.86 15.42
C ILE A 16 -12.56 10.36 15.72
N ARG A 17 -13.77 9.84 15.87
CA ARG A 17 -14.09 8.40 15.81
C ARG A 17 -14.66 8.13 14.42
N PRO A 18 -14.04 7.33 13.56
CA PRO A 18 -14.74 6.82 12.38
C PRO A 18 -15.68 5.69 12.78
N SER A 19 -16.92 5.84 12.34
CA SER A 19 -18.09 5.03 12.64
C SER A 19 -17.94 3.59 12.15
N ARG A 20 -18.27 2.64 13.04
CA ARG A 20 -18.48 1.23 12.72
C ARG A 20 -19.77 1.09 11.93
N ILE A 21 -19.70 0.68 10.67
CA ILE A 21 -20.86 0.20 9.94
C ILE A 21 -20.93 -1.31 10.16
N CYS A 22 -21.87 -1.69 11.02
CA CYS A 22 -22.31 -3.05 11.27
C CYS A 22 -23.39 -3.39 10.24
N LEU A 23 -23.10 -4.31 9.31
CA LEU A 23 -24.13 -4.97 8.50
C LEU A 23 -24.28 -6.40 9.03
N ALA A 24 -25.21 -6.53 9.97
CA ALA A 24 -25.79 -7.80 10.34
C ALA A 24 -26.95 -8.13 9.38
N SER A 25 -27.24 -9.43 9.29
CA SER A 25 -28.53 -10.01 8.91
C SER A 25 -28.81 -10.15 7.41
N GLN A 26 -28.78 -11.40 6.93
CA GLN A 26 -30.02 -12.14 6.69
C GLN A 26 -29.76 -13.64 6.49
N ASN A 27 -30.27 -14.43 7.44
CA ASN A 27 -30.51 -15.87 7.33
C ASN A 27 -31.70 -16.13 6.39
N ARG A 28 -31.59 -17.16 5.52
CA ARG A 28 -32.65 -18.04 4.94
C ARG A 28 -32.08 -18.69 3.67
N LEU A 29 -32.26 -19.97 3.33
CA LEU A 29 -33.16 -21.04 3.72
C LEU A 29 -32.45 -22.38 3.53
N ILE A 30 -32.78 -23.33 4.40
CA ILE A 30 -32.44 -24.74 4.32
C ILE A 30 -33.31 -25.37 3.21
N HIS A 31 -32.70 -26.07 2.25
CA HIS A 31 -33.41 -27.05 1.44
C HIS A 31 -32.71 -28.41 1.60
N THR A 32 -33.38 -29.26 2.35
CA THR A 32 -33.21 -30.71 2.38
C THR A 32 -33.39 -31.27 0.98
N SER A 33 -32.40 -32.02 0.47
CA SER A 33 -32.62 -32.99 -0.60
C SER A 33 -31.68 -34.17 -0.37
N GLN A 34 -32.30 -35.34 -0.41
CA GLN A 34 -31.83 -36.62 0.07
C GLN A 34 -30.74 -37.22 -0.83
N CYS A 35 -29.99 -38.13 -0.22
CA CYS A 35 -28.97 -38.96 -0.82
C CYS A 35 -29.57 -39.97 -1.81
N THR A 36 -28.99 -40.05 -3.01
CA THR A 36 -28.95 -41.28 -3.79
C THR A 36 -27.49 -41.63 -4.01
N TYR A 37 -27.09 -42.74 -3.40
CA TYR A 37 -25.76 -43.33 -3.43
C TYR A 37 -25.65 -44.16 -4.71
N ASN A 38 -24.75 -43.81 -5.63
CA ASN A 38 -24.32 -44.69 -6.71
C ASN A 38 -22.83 -44.96 -6.48
N GLU A 39 -22.52 -46.23 -6.30
CA GLU A 39 -21.22 -46.81 -6.04
C GLU A 39 -20.66 -47.32 -7.37
N ASP A 40 -19.43 -46.93 -7.74
CA ASP A 40 -18.52 -47.73 -8.59
C ASP A 40 -17.11 -47.08 -8.68
N THR A 41 -16.20 -47.60 -7.82
CA THR A 41 -14.76 -47.97 -7.99
C THR A 41 -13.70 -47.00 -8.61
N PRO A 42 -12.37 -47.19 -8.41
CA PRO A 42 -11.49 -46.18 -7.81
C PRO A 42 -10.33 -45.71 -8.71
N THR A 43 -9.85 -44.46 -8.56
CA THR A 43 -8.58 -43.97 -9.14
C THR A 43 -8.06 -42.81 -8.25
N PRO A 44 -6.75 -42.67 -8.00
CA PRO A 44 -6.23 -42.28 -6.69
C PRO A 44 -6.38 -40.79 -6.38
N GLU A 45 -6.62 -40.56 -5.10
CA GLU A 45 -6.84 -39.28 -4.44
C GLU A 45 -5.66 -38.31 -4.60
N SER A 46 -5.97 -37.11 -5.08
CA SER A 46 -5.27 -35.90 -4.67
C SER A 46 -6.29 -34.93 -4.08
N SER A 47 -6.41 -35.02 -2.76
CA SER A 47 -6.99 -34.05 -1.81
C SER A 47 -6.75 -32.59 -2.24
N THR A 48 -7.65 -31.60 -2.22
CA THR A 48 -8.85 -31.33 -1.40
C THR A 48 -9.60 -30.15 -2.07
N PRO A 49 -10.93 -30.04 -1.98
CA PRO A 49 -11.69 -28.90 -2.52
C PRO A 49 -11.61 -27.70 -1.58
N VAL A 50 -11.05 -26.57 -2.04
CA VAL A 50 -11.15 -25.28 -1.34
C VAL A 50 -12.02 -24.36 -2.18
N GLN A 51 -13.23 -24.12 -1.66
CA GLN A 51 -14.26 -23.19 -2.12
C GLN A 51 -13.68 -22.00 -2.91
N ASN A 52 -13.74 -22.13 -4.23
CA ASN A 52 -13.24 -21.13 -5.17
C ASN A 52 -14.32 -20.04 -5.26
N LYS A 53 -14.20 -18.98 -4.46
CA LYS A 53 -14.78 -17.70 -4.89
C LYS A 53 -14.13 -17.44 -6.25
N GLN A 54 -14.88 -17.64 -7.33
CA GLN A 54 -14.40 -17.42 -8.69
C GLN A 54 -14.17 -15.93 -8.86
N PHE A 55 -13.02 -15.44 -8.42
CA PHE A 55 -12.58 -14.13 -8.87
C PHE A 55 -12.05 -14.31 -10.29
N ALA A 56 -12.31 -13.32 -11.14
CA ALA A 56 -11.92 -13.35 -12.55
C ALA A 56 -10.41 -13.56 -12.76
N LEU A 57 -9.57 -13.07 -11.84
CA LEU A 57 -8.11 -13.16 -11.93
C LEU A 57 -7.59 -14.40 -11.21
N SER A 58 -6.49 -15.01 -11.65
CA SER A 58 -5.76 -16.00 -10.82
C SER A 58 -4.87 -15.29 -9.76
N PHE A 59 -4.32 -16.00 -8.76
CA PHE A 59 -3.46 -15.36 -7.75
C PHE A 59 -2.15 -14.84 -8.35
N ASP A 60 -1.56 -15.60 -9.27
CA ASP A 60 -0.32 -15.21 -9.96
C ASP A 60 -0.56 -14.01 -10.88
N GLU A 61 -1.67 -14.03 -11.63
CA GLU A 61 -2.11 -12.90 -12.44
C GLU A 61 -2.36 -11.64 -11.60
N TYR A 62 -2.96 -11.79 -10.42
CA TYR A 62 -3.14 -10.68 -9.48
C TYR A 62 -1.79 -10.09 -9.02
N GLN A 63 -0.81 -10.92 -8.67
CA GLN A 63 0.50 -10.45 -8.22
C GLN A 63 1.32 -9.81 -9.34
N THR A 64 1.29 -10.39 -10.54
CA THR A 64 1.95 -9.84 -11.72
C THR A 64 1.31 -8.51 -12.13
N LEU A 65 -0.03 -8.41 -12.12
CA LEU A 65 -0.75 -7.17 -12.36
C LEU A 65 -0.32 -6.10 -11.36
N LYS A 66 -0.34 -6.39 -10.06
CA LYS A 66 0.04 -5.45 -8.99
C LYS A 66 1.49 -4.94 -9.13
N LYS A 67 2.43 -5.82 -9.47
CA LYS A 67 3.83 -5.45 -9.76
C LYS A 67 3.94 -4.57 -11.00
N SER A 68 3.24 -4.96 -12.08
CA SER A 68 3.25 -4.20 -13.34
C SER A 68 2.70 -2.79 -13.14
N LEU A 69 1.65 -2.61 -12.32
CA LEU A 69 1.06 -1.31 -12.02
C LEU A 69 2.01 -0.40 -11.25
N ARG A 70 2.70 -0.92 -10.23
CA ARG A 70 3.70 -0.15 -9.47
C ARG A 70 4.86 0.30 -10.36
N ASN A 71 5.30 -0.58 -11.27
CA ASN A 71 6.38 -0.25 -12.22
C ASN A 71 5.91 0.81 -13.24
N LYS A 72 4.72 0.63 -13.83
CA LYS A 72 4.11 1.60 -14.74
C LYS A 72 3.92 2.97 -14.07
N GLN A 73 3.47 3.00 -12.81
CA GLN A 73 3.35 4.22 -12.03
C GLN A 73 4.70 4.95 -11.88
N ARG A 74 5.77 4.23 -11.50
CA ARG A 74 7.10 4.82 -11.35
C ARG A 74 7.67 5.37 -12.65
N VAL A 75 7.45 4.66 -13.75
CA VAL A 75 7.91 5.08 -15.09
C VAL A 75 7.08 6.24 -15.63
N ALA A 76 5.77 6.27 -15.36
CA ALA A 76 4.88 7.33 -15.83
C ALA A 76 5.20 8.72 -15.26
N GLY A 77 5.83 8.80 -14.07
CA GLY A 77 6.27 10.08 -13.51
C GLY A 77 7.46 10.71 -14.23
N VAL A 78 8.30 9.92 -14.90
CA VAL A 78 9.53 10.38 -15.55
C VAL A 78 9.27 11.44 -16.64
N PRO A 79 8.37 11.23 -17.63
CA PRO A 79 8.09 12.24 -18.65
C PRO A 79 7.50 13.53 -18.06
N PHE A 80 6.70 13.44 -16.99
CA PHE A 80 6.17 14.63 -16.31
C PHE A 80 7.25 15.42 -15.58
N ALA A 81 8.26 14.75 -15.02
CA ALA A 81 9.42 15.40 -14.44
C ALA A 81 10.20 16.20 -15.49
N PHE A 82 10.48 15.60 -16.66
CA PHE A 82 11.13 16.30 -17.77
C PHE A 82 10.29 17.46 -18.29
N ALA A 83 8.98 17.27 -18.47
CA ALA A 83 8.09 18.34 -18.89
C ALA A 83 8.06 19.51 -17.88
N ALA A 84 8.11 19.23 -16.57
CA ALA A 84 8.17 20.26 -15.54
C ALA A 84 9.52 21.01 -15.53
N ILE A 85 10.64 20.32 -15.75
CA ILE A 85 11.97 20.96 -15.87
C ILE A 85 12.02 21.84 -17.12
N THR A 86 11.58 21.32 -18.28
CA THR A 86 11.55 22.11 -19.52
C THR A 86 10.58 23.28 -19.40
N GLY A 87 9.41 23.07 -18.81
CA GLY A 87 8.41 24.11 -18.58
C GLY A 87 8.90 25.20 -17.64
N SER A 88 9.59 24.84 -16.55
CA SER A 88 10.18 25.83 -15.63
C SER A 88 11.31 26.61 -16.28
N SER A 89 12.18 25.94 -17.05
CA SER A 89 13.24 26.59 -17.83
C SER A 89 12.67 27.57 -18.85
N MET A 90 11.66 27.15 -19.63
CA MET A 90 10.97 27.99 -20.61
C MET A 90 10.26 29.18 -19.95
N THR A 91 9.62 28.97 -18.79
CA THR A 91 8.97 30.05 -18.04
C THR A 91 9.99 31.07 -17.53
N MET A 92 11.14 30.60 -17.04
CA MET A 92 12.21 31.46 -16.56
C MET A 92 12.81 32.30 -17.69
N ALA A 93 13.04 31.68 -18.86
CA ALA A 93 13.54 32.37 -20.05
C ALA A 93 12.57 33.45 -20.56
N TYR A 94 11.26 33.24 -20.41
CA TYR A 94 10.25 34.24 -20.79
C TYR A 94 10.14 35.39 -19.78
N MET A 95 10.21 35.09 -18.48
CA MET A 95 10.07 36.08 -17.42
C MET A 95 11.33 36.92 -17.21
N TYR A 96 12.51 36.34 -17.42
CA TYR A 96 13.81 36.99 -17.21
C TYR A 96 14.76 36.71 -18.40
N PRO A 97 14.57 37.40 -19.54
CA PRO A 97 15.38 37.17 -20.74
C PRO A 97 16.87 37.49 -20.53
N ASP A 98 17.19 38.50 -19.70
CA ASP A 98 18.56 38.98 -19.49
C ASP A 98 19.30 38.26 -18.35
N MET A 99 18.70 37.22 -17.78
CA MET A 99 19.21 36.54 -16.58
C MET A 99 20.60 35.89 -16.79
N PHE A 100 20.95 35.54 -18.03
CA PHE A 100 22.23 34.92 -18.38
C PHE A 100 23.16 35.82 -19.21
N ASP A 101 22.72 37.00 -19.61
CA ASP A 101 23.50 37.95 -20.45
C ASP A 101 24.14 39.08 -19.62
N ALA A 102 24.14 38.93 -18.28
CA ALA A 102 24.74 39.92 -17.39
C ALA A 102 26.26 39.97 -17.57
N THR A 103 26.78 41.15 -17.91
CA THR A 103 28.22 41.45 -17.84
C THR A 103 28.73 41.25 -16.41
N PRO A 104 30.02 40.89 -16.19
CA PRO A 104 30.57 40.55 -14.87
C PRO A 104 30.42 41.64 -13.81
N GLU A 105 30.07 42.87 -14.20
CA GLU A 105 29.87 44.02 -13.31
C GLU A 105 28.43 44.13 -12.77
N SER A 106 27.46 43.37 -13.30
CA SER A 106 26.05 43.47 -12.88
C SER A 106 25.34 42.11 -12.82
N VAL A 107 25.97 41.08 -12.24
CA VAL A 107 25.29 39.81 -11.94
C VAL A 107 24.14 40.10 -10.96
N GLN A 108 22.91 40.14 -11.47
CA GLN A 108 21.74 40.30 -10.63
C GLN A 108 21.54 39.02 -9.83
N LEU A 109 21.71 39.11 -8.51
CA LEU A 109 21.42 38.00 -7.63
C LEU A 109 19.91 37.78 -7.58
N VAL A 110 19.45 36.63 -8.05
CA VAL A 110 18.06 36.23 -7.91
C VAL A 110 17.88 35.67 -6.50
N MET A 111 17.15 36.38 -5.63
CA MET A 111 16.96 36.01 -4.21
C MET A 111 18.27 35.86 -3.42
N GLY A 112 19.31 36.63 -3.78
CA GLY A 112 20.63 36.55 -3.15
C GLY A 112 21.47 35.36 -3.60
N LEU A 113 21.03 34.62 -4.63
CA LEU A 113 21.74 33.50 -5.25
C LEU A 113 22.17 33.86 -6.68
N ASP A 114 23.25 33.23 -7.13
CA ASP A 114 23.66 33.26 -8.54
C ASP A 114 22.54 32.68 -9.43
N PRO A 115 22.20 33.31 -10.56
CA PRO A 115 21.29 32.76 -11.58
C PRO A 115 21.47 31.27 -11.91
N VAL A 116 22.72 30.78 -11.99
CA VAL A 116 22.99 29.36 -12.29
C VAL A 116 22.55 28.45 -11.14
N MET A 117 22.80 28.88 -9.90
CA MET A 117 22.39 28.13 -8.71
C MET A 117 20.88 28.17 -8.53
N PHE A 118 20.26 29.32 -8.75
CA PHE A 118 18.81 29.50 -8.65
C PHE A 118 18.05 28.64 -9.67
N THR A 119 18.52 28.62 -10.92
CA THR A 119 17.93 27.81 -11.99
C THR A 119 18.13 26.31 -11.76
N GLY A 120 19.29 25.90 -11.28
CA GLY A 120 19.54 24.51 -10.86
C GLY A 120 18.60 24.06 -9.73
N LEU A 121 18.48 24.85 -8.67
CA LEU A 121 17.58 24.55 -7.54
C LEU A 121 16.12 24.51 -7.97
N THR A 122 15.68 25.51 -8.74
CA THR A 122 14.30 25.59 -9.24
C THR A 122 13.99 24.43 -10.19
N GLY A 123 14.95 24.04 -11.03
CA GLY A 123 14.86 22.86 -11.89
C GLY A 123 14.71 21.57 -11.10
N CYS A 124 15.50 21.37 -10.05
CA CYS A 124 15.36 20.19 -9.17
C CYS A 124 14.00 20.16 -8.47
N VAL A 125 13.55 21.28 -7.91
CA VAL A 125 12.26 21.37 -7.20
C VAL A 125 11.10 21.11 -8.16
N SER A 126 11.10 21.74 -9.34
CA SER A 126 10.06 21.55 -10.36
C SER A 126 10.06 20.13 -10.93
N GLY A 127 11.23 19.51 -11.13
CA GLY A 127 11.34 18.13 -11.59
C GLY A 127 10.77 17.13 -10.58
N LEU A 128 11.09 17.28 -9.28
CA LEU A 128 10.53 16.44 -8.22
C LEU A 128 9.02 16.63 -8.09
N ALA A 129 8.53 17.88 -8.14
CA ALA A 129 7.11 18.18 -8.10
C ALA A 129 6.39 17.57 -9.32
N GLY A 130 6.95 17.73 -10.52
CA GLY A 130 6.45 17.13 -11.76
C GLY A 130 6.39 15.61 -11.70
N TYR A 131 7.41 14.97 -11.15
CA TYR A 131 7.42 13.51 -10.96
C TYR A 131 6.26 13.04 -10.06
N VAL A 132 6.11 13.65 -8.88
CA VAL A 132 5.06 13.28 -7.91
C VAL A 132 3.67 13.51 -8.51
N LEU A 133 3.46 14.65 -9.18
CA LEU A 133 2.20 14.94 -9.85
C LEU A 133 1.92 13.92 -10.97
N GLY A 134 2.92 13.58 -11.78
CA GLY A 134 2.80 12.58 -12.83
C GLY A 134 2.40 11.20 -12.32
N VAL A 135 3.01 10.72 -11.23
CA VAL A 135 2.67 9.41 -10.62
C VAL A 135 1.21 9.39 -10.13
N ASN A 136 0.77 10.48 -9.48
CA ASN A 136 -0.60 10.58 -8.96
C ASN A 136 -1.64 10.68 -10.09
N LEU A 137 -1.37 11.47 -11.12
CA LEU A 137 -2.23 11.58 -12.30
C LEU A 137 -2.36 10.22 -13.00
N PHE A 138 -1.26 9.51 -13.22
CA PHE A 138 -1.30 8.19 -13.83
C PHE A 138 -2.17 7.20 -13.04
N LYS A 139 -2.05 7.19 -11.70
CA LYS A 139 -2.90 6.34 -10.84
C LYS A 139 -4.39 6.68 -11.01
N PHE A 140 -4.72 7.96 -11.07
CA PHE A 140 -6.10 8.41 -11.29
C PHE A 140 -6.62 7.97 -12.67
N PHE A 141 -5.88 8.29 -13.74
CA PHE A 141 -6.25 7.90 -15.11
C PHE A 141 -6.39 6.39 -15.27
N TRP A 142 -5.46 5.61 -14.73
CA TRP A 142 -5.52 4.15 -14.79
C TRP A 142 -6.78 3.61 -14.12
N GLY A 143 -7.15 4.13 -12.94
CA GLY A 143 -8.34 3.71 -12.21
C GLY A 143 -9.65 4.04 -12.92
N VAL A 144 -9.70 5.16 -13.65
CA VAL A 144 -10.86 5.56 -14.46
C VAL A 144 -10.97 4.70 -15.72
N LEU A 145 -9.87 4.49 -16.44
CA LEU A 145 -9.85 3.73 -17.70
C LEU A 145 -10.09 2.24 -17.50
N ASN A 146 -9.52 1.64 -16.43
CA ASN A 146 -9.57 0.20 -16.18
C ASN A 146 -10.41 -0.10 -14.94
N LYS A 147 -11.62 0.45 -14.89
CA LYS A 147 -12.51 0.35 -13.71
C LYS A 147 -12.77 -1.11 -13.31
N GLU A 148 -13.05 -1.98 -14.27
CA GLU A 148 -13.32 -3.39 -14.01
C GLU A 148 -12.10 -4.10 -13.41
N SER A 149 -10.93 -3.97 -14.05
CA SER A 149 -9.69 -4.55 -13.53
C SER A 149 -9.32 -3.99 -12.16
N ALA A 150 -9.56 -2.71 -11.91
CA ALA A 150 -9.34 -2.09 -10.61
C ALA A 150 -10.29 -2.62 -9.53
N GLN A 151 -11.57 -2.85 -9.86
CA GLN A 151 -12.53 -3.46 -8.95
C GLN A 151 -12.17 -4.91 -8.64
N ASN A 152 -11.81 -5.70 -9.66
CA ASN A 152 -11.35 -7.08 -9.49
C ASN A 152 -10.08 -7.17 -8.64
N LEU A 153 -9.12 -6.26 -8.86
CA LEU A 153 -7.90 -6.15 -8.06
C LEU A 153 -8.23 -5.83 -6.59
N HIS A 154 -9.11 -4.86 -6.35
CA HIS A 154 -9.52 -4.46 -5.00
C HIS A 154 -10.30 -5.56 -4.26
N ALA A 155 -11.19 -6.29 -4.96
CA ALA A 155 -11.92 -7.42 -4.39
C ALA A 155 -10.96 -8.56 -3.98
N ARG A 156 -9.92 -8.82 -4.79
CA ARG A 156 -8.87 -9.79 -4.46
C ARG A 156 -7.94 -9.31 -3.34
N ASP A 157 -7.54 -8.04 -3.35
CA ASP A 157 -6.72 -7.42 -2.30
C ASP A 157 -7.41 -7.54 -0.93
N THR A 158 -8.69 -7.20 -0.86
CA THR A 158 -9.47 -7.27 0.39
C THR A 158 -9.63 -8.70 0.89
N ASP A 159 -9.93 -9.66 0.02
CA ASP A 159 -9.98 -11.08 0.40
C ASP A 159 -8.62 -11.60 0.91
N PHE A 160 -7.53 -11.23 0.24
CA PHE A 160 -6.18 -11.60 0.65
C PHE A 160 -5.82 -11.02 2.02
N LEU A 161 -6.10 -9.73 2.25
CA LEU A 161 -5.87 -9.07 3.53
C LEU A 161 -6.70 -9.70 4.67
N ASN A 162 -7.96 -10.05 4.40
CA ASN A 162 -8.82 -10.74 5.38
C ASN A 162 -8.25 -12.12 5.76
N ARG A 163 -7.70 -12.87 4.79
CA ARG A 163 -7.03 -14.15 5.06
C ARG A 163 -5.74 -13.97 5.85
N LEU A 164 -4.93 -12.96 5.51
CA LEU A 164 -3.72 -12.64 6.25
C LEU A 164 -4.05 -12.30 7.71
N GLU A 165 -5.06 -11.46 7.94
CA GLU A 165 -5.48 -11.08 9.28
C GLU A 165 -5.93 -12.27 10.13
N LYS A 166 -6.64 -13.23 9.53
CA LYS A 166 -7.09 -14.44 10.23
C LYS A 166 -5.94 -15.32 10.73
N TYR A 167 -4.86 -15.46 9.96
CA TYR A 167 -3.74 -16.35 10.31
C TYR A 167 -2.57 -15.64 10.99
N ARG A 168 -2.64 -14.31 11.11
CA ARG A 168 -1.59 -13.49 11.72
C ARG A 168 -1.48 -13.75 13.21
N PHE A 169 -0.25 -13.95 13.69
CA PHE A 169 0.05 -13.92 15.11
C PHE A 169 0.11 -12.46 15.60
N GLN A 170 -0.70 -12.09 16.62
CA GLN A 170 -0.85 -10.71 17.07
C GLN A 170 -0.04 -10.35 18.32
N GLU A 171 0.48 -11.33 19.05
CA GLU A 171 1.02 -11.07 20.40
C GLU A 171 2.44 -10.48 20.39
N ASP A 172 3.23 -10.73 19.34
CA ASP A 172 4.54 -10.10 19.12
C ASP A 172 4.53 -9.36 17.77
N SER A 173 4.06 -8.11 17.75
CA SER A 173 4.22 -7.25 16.57
C SER A 173 5.63 -6.64 16.56
N LYS A 174 6.64 -7.44 16.18
CA LYS A 174 7.95 -6.87 15.83
C LYS A 174 7.83 -6.06 14.54
N PHE A 175 8.54 -4.95 14.45
CA PHE A 175 8.58 -4.13 13.23
C PHE A 175 9.10 -4.89 12.00
N GLU A 176 9.82 -5.99 12.21
CA GLU A 176 10.37 -6.87 11.17
C GLU A 176 9.32 -7.82 10.57
N ASP A 177 8.17 -8.03 11.24
CA ASP A 177 7.17 -8.96 10.73
C ASP A 177 6.37 -8.33 9.59
N ASP A 178 6.34 -9.02 8.45
CA ASP A 178 5.64 -8.61 7.21
C ASP A 178 4.15 -8.33 7.44
N TYR A 179 3.80 -7.14 7.90
CA TYR A 179 2.45 -6.80 8.32
C TYR A 179 1.44 -6.86 7.17
N TYR A 180 1.88 -6.40 5.99
CA TYR A 180 1.07 -6.36 4.76
C TYR A 180 1.31 -7.56 3.83
N GLY A 181 2.12 -8.54 4.25
CA GLY A 181 2.45 -9.71 3.44
C GLY A 181 3.25 -9.37 2.17
N GLU A 182 4.16 -8.40 2.24
CA GLU A 182 4.95 -7.97 1.07
C GLU A 182 5.91 -9.03 0.55
N SER A 183 6.33 -9.96 1.41
CA SER A 183 7.15 -11.13 1.05
C SER A 183 6.40 -12.17 0.23
N ILE A 184 5.06 -12.19 0.28
CA ILE A 184 4.24 -13.23 -0.34
C ILE A 184 4.05 -12.90 -1.83
N LYS A 185 4.88 -13.53 -2.68
CA LYS A 185 4.83 -13.36 -4.13
C LYS A 185 4.08 -14.51 -4.81
N THR A 186 4.17 -15.70 -4.26
CA THR A 186 3.59 -16.94 -4.80
C THR A 186 2.68 -17.63 -3.79
N LEU A 187 1.91 -18.65 -4.25
CA LEU A 187 1.08 -19.46 -3.36
C LEU A 187 1.91 -20.33 -2.39
N SER A 188 3.11 -20.77 -2.80
CA SER A 188 4.02 -21.49 -1.91
C SER A 188 4.50 -20.60 -0.77
N ASP A 189 4.86 -19.34 -1.08
CA ASP A 189 5.28 -18.36 -0.06
C ASP A 189 4.15 -18.12 0.95
N TYR A 190 2.90 -18.03 0.49
CA TYR A 190 1.74 -17.91 1.38
C TYR A 190 1.62 -19.10 2.33
N ARG A 191 1.75 -20.34 1.81
CA ARG A 191 1.68 -21.54 2.66
C ARG A 191 2.83 -21.59 3.67
N GLN A 192 4.02 -21.19 3.26
CA GLN A 192 5.18 -21.11 4.16
C GLN A 192 4.96 -20.05 5.24
N TRP A 193 4.49 -18.87 4.86
CA TRP A 193 4.15 -17.78 5.77
C TRP A 193 3.14 -18.23 6.84
N VAL A 194 2.06 -18.92 6.44
CA VAL A 194 1.07 -19.46 7.40
C VAL A 194 1.72 -20.43 8.39
N ARG A 195 2.58 -21.34 7.93
CA ARG A 195 3.29 -22.27 8.83
C ARG A 195 4.20 -21.52 9.81
N THR A 196 4.93 -20.51 9.35
CA THR A 196 5.78 -19.68 10.21
C THR A 196 4.97 -18.97 11.30
N HIS A 197 3.80 -18.42 10.96
CA HIS A 197 2.92 -17.80 11.97
C HIS A 197 2.33 -18.80 12.96
N GLN A 198 1.99 -20.01 12.52
CA GLN A 198 1.55 -21.08 13.41
C GLN A 198 2.68 -21.55 14.36
N GLN A 199 3.91 -21.66 13.85
CA GLN A 199 5.07 -21.99 14.67
C GLN A 199 5.35 -20.91 15.71
N LYS A 200 5.28 -19.63 15.33
CA LYS A 200 5.39 -18.50 16.28
C LYS A 200 4.33 -18.58 17.38
N LYS A 201 3.07 -18.85 17.01
CA LYS A 201 1.97 -19.02 17.97
C LYS A 201 2.26 -20.14 18.97
N THR A 202 2.55 -21.36 18.50
CA THR A 202 2.83 -22.50 19.39
C THR A 202 4.07 -22.27 20.27
N THR A 203 5.08 -21.58 19.74
CA THR A 203 6.30 -21.24 20.48
C THR A 203 6.01 -20.23 21.60
N SER A 204 5.22 -19.20 21.31
CA SER A 204 4.78 -18.22 22.31
C SER A 204 3.95 -18.86 23.43
N GLU A 205 3.06 -19.79 23.11
CA GLU A 205 2.24 -20.53 24.08
C GLU A 205 3.11 -21.40 25.00
N LYS A 206 4.18 -22.02 24.45
CA LYS A 206 5.16 -22.77 25.26
C LYS A 206 5.93 -21.86 26.21
N PHE A 207 6.40 -20.70 25.74
CA PHE A 207 7.11 -19.74 26.58
C PHE A 207 6.22 -19.20 27.70
N LYS A 208 4.94 -18.93 27.43
CA LYS A 208 3.96 -18.55 28.45
C LYS A 208 3.81 -19.62 29.54
N LYS A 209 3.58 -20.87 29.15
CA LYS A 209 3.48 -22.00 30.09
C LYS A 209 4.73 -22.17 30.96
N GLN A 210 5.92 -22.05 30.35
CA GLN A 210 7.19 -22.12 31.08
C GLN A 210 7.39 -20.95 32.05
N ALA A 211 6.87 -19.76 31.71
CA ALA A 211 6.91 -18.61 32.62
C ALA A 211 5.97 -18.83 33.81
N ASP A 212 4.76 -19.35 33.56
CA ASP A 212 3.77 -19.66 34.60
C ASP A 212 4.29 -20.74 35.57
N GLU A 213 4.96 -21.79 35.05
CA GLU A 213 5.57 -22.85 35.87
C GLU A 213 6.71 -22.34 36.77
N LYS A 214 7.47 -21.34 36.32
CA LYS A 214 8.55 -20.74 37.13
C LYS A 214 8.06 -19.79 38.21
N LEU A 215 6.83 -19.29 38.09
CA LEU A 215 6.20 -18.38 39.05
C LEU A 215 5.41 -19.13 40.13
N ALA A 216 5.07 -20.40 39.90
CA ALA A 216 4.42 -21.30 40.85
C ALA A 216 5.45 -21.99 41.76
#